data_AF-A0A432LCZ5-F1
#
_entry.id   AF-A0A432LCZ5-F1
#
_cell.length_a   1.000
_cell.length_b   1.000
_cell.length_c   1.000
_cell.angle_alpha   90.00
_cell.angle_beta   90.00
_cell.angle_gamma   90.00
#
_symmetry.space_group_name_H-M   'P 1'
#
loop_
_entity.id
_entity.type
_entity.pdbx_description
1 polymer ?
#
loop_
_entity_poly.entity_id
_entity_poly.type
_entity_poly.pdbx_seq_one_letter_code
_entity_poly.pdbx_strand_id
1 'polypeptide(L)'
;MIKVKVGLQPIVSNINLPTVLKTAILPGDQFERLFIATQVGEIFYVGNGVIKTFLDIRSRIIQLGASSGGYDERGLLGLAFHPKFFYNGLFYLHYSVAGTQGSGALQGSFTPNPCDPKTLNLKWLDRENHYDHIDTVEEWILPQNGQPQKRRTLLNLRRPFMNHNGINSLNFSPETGKLVLTTGDGGSGYDLFNLSQDDLEIAGKIIEIDVDRNLFINNPPVVTRFNELPASIQATLTVIAKGVRNIPGISFQQFYNQYIKYVGNVGQDLVESLFSFVHYKPIPVTQLVQNALLKAENEGLINFGWRGWEGTFPTSLIKECSANPSLDEISTAYFNDAVNTSVKRLQPLTCYYHQESRADKFRGTALTGVQAYMGHAIPGLTGSVVFTDFARDEGSPPPARGVLAYSRARIDGQSNDYSVIQTDYNFGSQSAYYVSLGTNLDQTRLYLGVYGSANVTDYNKGTVFEIIP
;
A
#
# COMPACT_ATOMS: atom_id res chain seq x y z
N MET A 1 -0.19 17.48 -21.03
CA MET A 1 -0.05 17.84 -19.59
C MET A 1 1.13 18.79 -19.43
N ILE A 2 1.17 19.55 -18.34
CA ILE A 2 2.17 20.61 -18.10
C ILE A 2 3.44 19.98 -17.52
N LYS A 3 4.62 20.36 -18.01
CA LYS A 3 5.88 19.97 -17.35
C LYS A 3 5.98 20.69 -16.02
N VAL A 4 6.15 19.93 -14.93
CA VAL A 4 6.26 20.47 -13.57
C VAL A 4 7.68 20.23 -13.09
N LYS A 5 8.28 21.26 -12.50
CA LYS A 5 9.55 21.20 -11.77
C LYS A 5 9.29 21.58 -10.32
N VAL A 6 9.95 20.91 -9.39
CA VAL A 6 9.83 21.12 -7.95
C VAL A 6 11.20 21.04 -7.28
N GLY A 7 11.34 21.72 -6.15
CA GLY A 7 12.45 21.56 -5.22
C GLY A 7 12.22 20.46 -4.20
N LEU A 8 13.29 19.87 -3.68
CA LEU A 8 13.24 19.01 -2.50
C LEU A 8 14.02 19.65 -1.35
N GLN A 9 13.32 19.98 -0.26
CA GLN A 9 13.92 20.56 0.94
C GLN A 9 14.07 19.48 2.03
N PRO A 10 15.30 19.10 2.43
CA PRO A 10 15.49 18.13 3.50
C PRO A 10 14.89 18.63 4.83
N ILE A 11 14.09 17.79 5.48
CA ILE A 11 13.53 18.04 6.81
C ILE A 11 14.36 17.29 7.87
N VAL A 12 14.63 16.02 7.62
CA VAL A 12 15.43 15.16 8.50
C VAL A 12 16.16 14.11 7.68
N SER A 13 17.36 13.74 8.12
CA SER A 13 18.23 12.75 7.50
C SER A 13 18.78 11.78 8.55
N ASN A 14 19.47 10.74 8.11
CA ASN A 14 20.11 9.73 8.97
C ASN A 14 19.09 8.97 9.83
N ILE A 15 17.94 8.63 9.25
CA ILE A 15 16.90 7.79 9.86
C ILE A 15 16.77 6.45 9.13
N ASN A 16 16.18 5.45 9.78
CA ASN A 16 15.82 4.19 9.12
C ASN A 16 14.73 4.40 8.06
N LEU A 17 14.49 3.37 7.23
CA LEU A 17 13.61 3.45 6.05
C LEU A 17 12.23 4.04 6.41
N PRO A 18 11.88 5.25 5.93
CA PRO A 18 10.62 5.90 6.27
C PRO A 18 9.46 5.32 5.46
N THR A 19 8.69 4.42 6.07
CA THR A 19 7.57 3.71 5.40
C THR A 19 6.30 4.55 5.36
N VAL A 20 6.05 5.37 6.37
CA VAL A 20 4.81 6.13 6.50
C VAL A 20 5.09 7.56 6.95
N LEU A 21 4.53 8.51 6.20
CA LEU A 21 4.58 9.94 6.48
C LEU A 21 3.15 10.45 6.70
N LYS A 22 2.86 10.92 7.91
CA LYS A 22 1.54 11.45 8.30
C LYS A 22 1.69 12.76 9.05
N THR A 23 0.60 13.49 9.17
CA THR A 23 0.55 14.69 9.99
C THR A 23 -0.59 14.60 10.99
N ALA A 24 -0.39 15.24 12.14
CA ALA A 24 -1.43 15.39 13.16
C ALA A 24 -1.08 16.52 14.12
N ILE A 25 -2.09 17.01 14.83
CA ILE A 25 -1.92 17.94 15.96
C ILE A 25 -1.91 17.10 17.24
N LEU A 26 -0.83 17.19 18.01
CA LEU A 26 -0.73 16.50 19.31
C LEU A 26 -1.78 17.05 20.29
N PRO A 27 -2.33 16.21 21.20
CA PRO A 27 -3.21 16.68 22.27
C PRO A 27 -2.60 17.84 23.05
N GLY A 28 -3.29 18.98 23.08
CA GLY A 28 -2.83 20.19 23.75
C GLY A 28 -1.77 21.02 23.00
N ASP A 29 -1.32 20.60 21.82
CA ASP A 29 -0.47 21.40 20.94
C ASP A 29 -1.33 22.32 20.04
N GLN A 30 -0.72 23.35 19.47
CA GLN A 30 -1.38 24.29 18.55
C GLN A 30 -0.97 24.09 17.09
N PHE A 31 0.06 23.29 16.86
CA PHE A 31 0.67 23.15 15.54
C PHE A 31 0.59 21.71 15.03
N GLU A 32 0.30 21.59 13.74
CA GLU A 32 0.45 20.35 13.00
C GLU A 32 1.91 19.91 12.98
N ARG A 33 2.15 18.62 13.24
CA ARG A 33 3.48 18.00 13.24
C ARG A 33 3.55 16.93 12.17
N LEU A 34 4.71 16.81 11.53
CA LEU A 34 5.03 15.69 10.63
C LEU A 34 5.49 14.51 11.46
N PHE A 35 4.80 13.37 11.33
CA PHE A 35 5.15 12.08 11.90
C PHE A 35 5.80 11.18 10.85
N ILE A 36 6.86 10.51 11.25
CA ILE A 36 7.68 9.65 10.40
C ILE A 36 7.77 8.29 11.08
N ALA A 37 7.08 7.30 10.52
CA ALA A 37 7.21 5.91 10.93
C ALA A 37 8.24 5.21 10.04
N THR A 38 9.18 4.50 10.68
CA THR A 38 10.23 3.74 10.01
C THR A 38 9.91 2.26 10.02
N GLN A 39 10.38 1.52 9.02
CA GLN A 39 10.10 0.09 8.86
C GLN A 39 10.48 -0.74 10.10
N VAL A 40 11.56 -0.36 10.78
CA VAL A 40 12.08 -1.05 11.97
C VAL A 40 11.22 -0.83 13.22
N GLY A 41 10.31 0.14 13.24
CA GLY A 41 9.40 0.37 14.37
C GLY A 41 9.67 1.63 15.19
N GLU A 42 10.51 2.54 14.71
CA GLU A 42 10.67 3.87 15.32
C GLU A 42 9.68 4.85 14.69
N ILE A 43 8.97 5.60 15.53
CA ILE A 43 8.07 6.67 15.11
C ILE A 43 8.58 7.97 15.69
N PHE A 44 8.86 8.92 14.82
CA PHE A 44 9.31 10.26 15.17
C PHE A 44 8.23 11.30 14.85
N TYR A 45 8.35 12.48 15.44
CA TYR A 45 7.68 13.67 14.94
C TYR A 45 8.64 14.86 14.88
N VAL A 46 8.41 15.75 13.92
CA VAL A 46 9.19 16.98 13.72
C VAL A 46 8.39 18.16 14.25
N GLY A 47 8.98 18.93 15.17
CA GLY A 47 8.37 20.13 15.73
C GLY A 47 9.41 21.14 16.20
N ASN A 48 9.19 22.42 15.87
CA ASN A 48 10.06 23.54 16.23
C ASN A 48 11.52 23.35 15.79
N GLY A 49 11.72 22.75 14.59
CA GLY A 49 13.05 22.47 14.04
C GLY A 49 13.78 21.28 14.67
N VAL A 50 13.13 20.52 15.56
CA VAL A 50 13.73 19.36 16.25
C VAL A 50 12.93 18.09 15.96
N ILE A 51 13.64 16.98 15.77
CA ILE A 51 13.06 15.63 15.72
C ILE A 51 12.97 15.04 17.14
N LYS A 52 11.81 14.48 17.48
CA LYS A 52 11.58 13.80 18.76
C LYS A 52 11.00 12.42 18.53
N THR A 53 11.36 11.46 19.39
CA THR A 53 10.75 10.13 19.38
C THR A 53 9.33 10.24 19.92
N PHE A 54 8.36 9.77 19.13
CA PHE A 54 6.97 9.61 19.54
C PHE A 54 6.77 8.26 20.21
N LEU A 55 7.26 7.18 19.58
CA LEU A 55 7.09 5.81 20.03
C LEU A 55 8.20 4.94 19.43
N ASP A 56 8.70 3.97 20.20
CA ASP A 56 9.63 2.94 19.75
C ASP A 56 9.03 1.56 20.04
N ILE A 57 8.69 0.83 18.98
CA ILE A 57 8.17 -0.54 19.05
C ILE A 57 9.11 -1.54 18.37
N ARG A 58 10.40 -1.23 18.21
CA ARG A 58 11.37 -2.14 17.55
C ARG A 58 11.36 -3.55 18.12
N SER A 59 11.16 -3.69 19.43
CA SER A 59 11.06 -4.99 20.12
C SER A 59 9.82 -5.81 19.75
N ARG A 60 8.82 -5.20 19.11
CA ARG A 60 7.58 -5.83 18.63
C ARG A 60 7.59 -6.09 17.13
N ILE A 61 8.57 -5.55 16.40
CA ILE A 61 8.71 -5.74 14.96
C ILE A 61 9.50 -7.02 14.67
N ILE A 62 9.02 -7.79 13.70
CA ILE A 62 9.72 -8.97 13.21
C ILE A 62 11.14 -8.62 12.72
N GLN A 63 12.07 -9.56 12.85
CA GLN A 63 13.43 -9.35 12.35
C GLN A 63 13.42 -9.20 10.83
N LEU A 64 13.95 -8.07 10.34
CA LEU A 64 13.93 -7.71 8.93
C LEU A 64 15.19 -8.19 8.19
N GLY A 65 15.02 -8.55 6.91
CA GLY A 65 16.12 -8.82 5.98
C GLY A 65 16.86 -10.15 6.22
N ALA A 66 16.31 -11.04 7.05
CA ALA A 66 16.97 -12.29 7.43
C ALA A 66 17.06 -13.33 6.29
N SER A 67 16.15 -13.29 5.31
CA SER A 67 15.91 -14.42 4.39
C SER A 67 16.08 -14.09 2.89
N SER A 68 16.44 -12.85 2.56
CA SER A 68 16.15 -12.25 1.24
C SER A 68 17.22 -11.27 0.76
N GLY A 69 18.46 -11.44 1.23
CA GLY A 69 19.60 -10.62 0.77
C GLY A 69 19.47 -9.13 1.10
N GLY A 70 18.64 -8.77 2.07
CA GLY A 70 18.41 -7.39 2.52
C GLY A 70 17.08 -6.76 2.09
N TYR A 71 16.31 -7.33 1.16
CA TYR A 71 14.96 -6.84 0.83
C TYR A 71 13.91 -7.40 1.79
N ASP A 72 12.98 -6.60 2.29
CA ASP A 72 11.88 -7.09 3.14
C ASP A 72 10.69 -6.13 3.07
N GLU A 73 9.46 -6.64 2.98
CA GLU A 73 8.24 -5.82 3.03
C GLU A 73 7.49 -5.96 4.36
N ARG A 74 8.04 -6.71 5.32
CA ARG A 74 7.52 -6.73 6.70
C ARG A 74 8.02 -5.53 7.47
N GLY A 75 7.46 -5.32 8.64
CA GLY A 75 7.88 -4.26 9.55
C GLY A 75 6.71 -3.42 10.04
N LEU A 76 6.95 -2.14 10.30
CA LEU A 76 5.90 -1.15 10.53
C LEU A 76 5.37 -0.61 9.21
N LEU A 77 4.13 -0.99 8.89
CA LEU A 77 3.51 -0.83 7.57
C LEU A 77 2.44 0.27 7.52
N GLY A 78 1.82 0.58 8.65
CA GLY A 78 0.73 1.56 8.71
C GLY A 78 0.74 2.38 9.99
N LEU A 79 0.40 3.66 9.85
CA LEU A 79 0.13 4.60 10.93
C LEU A 79 -1.05 5.48 10.51
N ALA A 80 -2.08 5.57 11.36
CA ALA A 80 -3.17 6.52 11.19
C ALA A 80 -3.56 7.17 12.52
N PHE A 81 -3.73 8.49 12.51
CA PHE A 81 -4.29 9.21 13.65
C PHE A 81 -5.81 9.24 13.54
N HIS A 82 -6.50 9.05 14.66
CA HIS A 82 -7.95 9.20 14.70
C HIS A 82 -8.34 10.64 14.25
N PRO A 83 -9.48 10.87 13.57
CA PRO A 83 -9.89 12.22 13.15
C PRO A 83 -10.06 13.20 14.32
N LYS A 84 -10.26 12.65 15.53
CA LYS A 84 -10.33 13.38 16.81
C LYS A 84 -9.07 13.22 17.66
N PHE A 85 -7.91 12.87 17.08
CA PHE A 85 -6.66 12.59 17.81
C PHE A 85 -6.28 13.72 18.77
N PHE A 86 -6.45 14.98 18.37
CA PHE A 86 -6.24 16.13 19.23
C PHE A 86 -7.01 16.05 20.57
N TYR A 87 -8.23 15.48 20.56
CA TYR A 87 -9.09 15.37 21.73
C TYR A 87 -8.98 14.03 22.45
N ASN A 88 -8.83 12.93 21.72
CA ASN A 88 -8.91 11.57 22.28
C ASN A 88 -7.56 10.83 22.35
N GLY A 89 -6.51 11.36 21.74
CA GLY A 89 -5.18 10.74 21.69
C GLY A 89 -5.12 9.40 20.97
N LEU A 90 -6.17 8.97 20.25
CA LEU A 90 -6.23 7.67 19.60
C LEU A 90 -5.48 7.64 18.27
N PHE A 91 -4.66 6.62 18.08
CA PHE A 91 -3.97 6.34 16.82
C PHE A 91 -3.84 4.84 16.62
N TYR A 92 -3.49 4.42 15.40
CA TYR A 92 -3.54 3.03 14.98
C TYR A 92 -2.27 2.64 14.25
N LEU A 93 -1.81 1.43 14.51
CA LEU A 93 -0.60 0.86 13.90
C LEU A 93 -0.94 -0.44 13.18
N HIS A 94 -0.26 -0.69 12.06
CA HIS A 94 -0.25 -1.98 11.36
C HIS A 94 1.19 -2.44 11.21
N TYR A 95 1.53 -3.62 11.74
CA TYR A 95 2.89 -4.13 11.67
C TYR A 95 2.99 -5.66 11.75
N SER A 96 4.11 -6.19 11.26
CA SER A 96 4.47 -7.61 11.32
C SER A 96 5.11 -7.96 12.66
N VAL A 97 4.54 -8.93 13.37
CA VAL A 97 4.79 -9.19 14.79
C VAL A 97 6.07 -10.01 15.04
N ALA A 98 6.89 -9.53 15.96
CA ALA A 98 8.09 -10.23 16.43
C ALA A 98 7.79 -11.65 16.94
N GLY A 99 8.66 -12.60 16.61
CA GLY A 99 8.55 -13.99 17.06
C GLY A 99 7.50 -14.82 16.33
N THR A 100 6.85 -14.29 15.29
CA THR A 100 5.84 -15.01 14.50
C THR A 100 6.36 -15.56 13.16
N GLN A 101 7.68 -15.46 12.94
CA GLN A 101 8.33 -15.97 11.73
C GLN A 101 8.10 -17.48 11.56
N GLY A 102 7.51 -17.85 10.42
CA GLY A 102 7.33 -19.20 9.96
C GLY A 102 8.10 -19.48 8.66
N SER A 103 7.84 -20.64 8.07
CA SER A 103 8.54 -21.15 6.88
C SER A 103 7.99 -20.63 5.54
N GLY A 104 6.87 -19.89 5.57
CA GLY A 104 6.09 -19.55 4.39
C GLY A 104 5.16 -20.68 3.93
N ALA A 105 4.18 -20.32 3.11
CA ALA A 105 3.19 -21.26 2.56
C ALA A 105 3.74 -22.15 1.43
N LEU A 106 4.78 -21.68 0.73
CA LEU A 106 5.55 -22.42 -0.27
C LEU A 106 7.01 -21.98 -0.19
N GLN A 107 7.93 -22.89 -0.55
CA GLN A 107 9.35 -22.59 -0.62
C GLN A 107 9.73 -22.12 -2.03
N GLY A 108 10.54 -21.07 -2.11
CA GLY A 108 11.05 -20.52 -3.36
C GLY A 108 10.07 -19.64 -4.14
N SER A 109 10.49 -19.19 -5.31
CA SER A 109 9.66 -18.43 -6.24
C SER A 109 8.65 -19.34 -6.95
N PHE A 110 7.54 -18.75 -7.37
CA PHE A 110 6.50 -19.45 -8.12
C PHE A 110 6.18 -18.72 -9.42
N THR A 111 6.11 -19.48 -10.51
CA THR A 111 5.62 -19.03 -11.81
C THR A 111 4.58 -20.03 -12.30
N PRO A 112 3.35 -19.60 -12.63
CA PRO A 112 2.32 -20.51 -13.10
C PRO A 112 2.66 -21.08 -14.48
N ASN A 113 2.16 -22.27 -14.77
CA ASN A 113 2.22 -22.87 -16.10
C ASN A 113 0.80 -22.89 -16.71
N PRO A 114 0.51 -22.08 -17.74
CA PRO A 114 -0.82 -22.02 -18.37
C PRO A 114 -1.29 -23.38 -18.92
N CYS A 115 -0.36 -24.28 -19.22
CA CYS A 115 -0.64 -25.62 -19.72
C CYS A 115 -0.80 -26.68 -18.61
N ASP A 116 -0.56 -26.34 -17.34
CA ASP A 116 -0.77 -27.24 -16.20
C ASP A 116 -1.81 -26.67 -15.22
N PRO A 117 -3.06 -27.18 -15.25
CA PRO A 117 -4.12 -26.75 -14.36
C PRO A 117 -3.79 -26.86 -12.86
N LYS A 118 -2.85 -27.71 -12.45
CA LYS A 118 -2.45 -27.86 -11.04
C LYS A 118 -1.73 -26.61 -10.54
N THR A 119 -0.97 -25.95 -11.39
CA THR A 119 -0.27 -24.70 -11.04
C THR A 119 -1.24 -23.52 -10.98
N LEU A 120 -2.33 -23.57 -11.76
CA LEU A 120 -3.31 -22.48 -11.81
C LEU A 120 -4.31 -22.51 -10.65
N ASN A 121 -4.45 -23.65 -9.95
CA ASN A 121 -5.50 -23.88 -8.94
C ASN A 121 -4.94 -24.26 -7.57
N LEU A 122 -3.72 -23.82 -7.25
CA LEU A 122 -3.11 -24.07 -5.94
C LEU A 122 -3.99 -23.53 -4.80
N LYS A 123 -3.93 -24.20 -3.65
CA LYS A 123 -4.68 -23.82 -2.44
C LYS A 123 -3.77 -23.82 -1.23
N TRP A 124 -3.94 -22.81 -0.39
CA TRP A 124 -3.28 -22.73 0.90
C TRP A 124 -4.11 -23.51 1.93
N LEU A 125 -3.78 -24.80 2.10
CA LEU A 125 -4.56 -25.71 2.92
C LEU A 125 -4.10 -25.73 4.39
N ASP A 126 -2.81 -25.96 4.63
CA ASP A 126 -2.23 -26.01 5.98
C ASP A 126 -1.79 -24.63 6.45
N ARG A 127 -2.78 -23.77 6.71
CA ARG A 127 -2.55 -22.37 7.07
C ARG A 127 -1.98 -22.19 8.47
N GLU A 128 -2.15 -23.16 9.36
CA GLU A 128 -1.69 -23.06 10.75
C GLU A 128 -0.19 -23.33 10.89
N ASN A 129 0.37 -24.23 10.07
CA ASN A 129 1.78 -24.58 10.15
C ASN A 129 2.62 -23.98 9.01
N HIS A 130 2.04 -23.73 7.84
CA HIS A 130 2.77 -23.23 6.67
C HIS A 130 2.36 -21.78 6.38
N TYR A 131 2.94 -20.85 7.11
CA TYR A 131 2.76 -19.40 6.94
C TYR A 131 4.08 -18.66 7.16
N ASP A 132 4.18 -17.40 6.75
CA ASP A 132 5.40 -16.60 6.92
C ASP A 132 5.41 -15.80 8.21
N HIS A 133 4.35 -15.05 8.50
CA HIS A 133 4.27 -14.24 9.71
C HIS A 133 2.82 -13.87 10.07
N ILE A 134 2.65 -13.20 11.20
CA ILE A 134 1.40 -12.57 11.60
C ILE A 134 1.57 -11.05 11.54
N ASP A 135 0.68 -10.38 10.81
CA ASP A 135 0.47 -8.95 10.90
C ASP A 135 -0.59 -8.62 11.95
N THR A 136 -0.47 -7.48 12.63
CA THR A 136 -1.45 -7.01 13.60
C THR A 136 -1.88 -5.58 13.31
N VAL A 137 -3.17 -5.30 13.51
CA VAL A 137 -3.73 -3.94 13.52
C VAL A 137 -4.13 -3.61 14.94
N GLU A 138 -3.56 -2.54 15.49
CA GLU A 138 -3.72 -2.20 16.90
C GLU A 138 -4.22 -0.77 17.08
N GLU A 139 -5.06 -0.58 18.11
CA GLU A 139 -5.46 0.73 18.61
C GLU A 139 -4.56 1.12 19.79
N TRP A 140 -4.03 2.33 19.73
CA TRP A 140 -3.14 2.91 20.73
C TRP A 140 -3.70 4.25 21.20
N ILE A 141 -3.26 4.69 22.37
CA ILE A 141 -3.65 5.96 22.97
C ILE A 141 -2.41 6.73 23.47
N LEU A 142 -2.35 8.01 23.16
CA LEU A 142 -1.48 8.99 23.80
C LEU A 142 -2.28 9.71 24.91
N PRO A 143 -2.06 9.39 26.20
CA PRO A 143 -2.65 10.16 27.29
C PRO A 143 -2.01 11.55 27.36
N GLN A 144 -2.76 12.55 27.85
CA GLN A 144 -2.36 13.96 27.84
C GLN A 144 -0.98 14.25 28.48
N ASN A 145 -0.56 13.45 29.46
CA ASN A 145 0.73 13.60 30.17
C ASN A 145 1.51 12.28 30.27
N GLY A 146 1.43 11.42 29.27
CA GLY A 146 2.14 10.14 29.31
C GLY A 146 2.71 9.72 27.97
N GLN A 147 3.20 8.48 27.93
CA GLN A 147 3.73 7.88 26.72
C GLN A 147 2.62 7.13 25.97
N PRO A 148 2.73 7.01 24.64
CA PRO A 148 1.79 6.20 23.89
C PRO A 148 1.75 4.74 24.39
N GLN A 149 0.55 4.20 24.54
CA GLN A 149 0.34 2.84 25.04
C GLN A 149 -0.71 2.09 24.19
N LYS A 150 -0.50 0.79 24.01
CA LYS A 150 -1.45 -0.08 23.32
C LYS A 150 -2.74 -0.16 24.14
N ARG A 151 -3.88 0.03 23.48
CA ARG A 151 -5.21 -0.08 24.08
C ARG A 151 -5.86 -1.43 23.79
N ARG A 152 -5.87 -1.87 22.53
CA ARG A 152 -6.40 -3.19 22.11
C ARG A 152 -5.86 -3.60 20.75
N THR A 153 -5.94 -4.89 20.42
CA THR A 153 -5.75 -5.38 19.05
C THR A 153 -7.10 -5.43 18.33
N LEU A 154 -7.14 -4.94 17.10
CA LEU A 154 -8.32 -4.97 16.23
C LEU A 154 -8.34 -6.22 15.36
N LEU A 155 -7.20 -6.60 14.77
CA LEU A 155 -7.05 -7.76 13.89
C LEU A 155 -5.67 -8.40 14.06
N ASN A 156 -5.60 -9.72 13.91
CA ASN A 156 -4.36 -10.48 13.73
C ASN A 156 -4.50 -11.30 12.44
N LEU A 157 -3.64 -11.02 11.46
CA LEU A 157 -3.74 -11.55 10.10
C LEU A 157 -2.56 -12.46 9.82
N ARG A 158 -2.82 -13.72 9.51
CA ARG A 158 -1.76 -14.64 9.11
C ARG A 158 -1.45 -14.47 7.63
N ARG A 159 -0.16 -14.31 7.31
CA ARG A 159 0.34 -14.01 5.96
C ARG A 159 1.06 -15.23 5.38
N PRO A 160 0.75 -15.66 4.14
CA PRO A 160 1.38 -16.84 3.56
C PRO A 160 2.83 -16.60 3.13
N PHE A 161 3.19 -15.37 2.75
CA PHE A 161 4.53 -14.98 2.33
C PHE A 161 4.96 -13.66 2.98
N MET A 162 6.26 -13.36 2.90
CA MET A 162 6.86 -12.17 3.51
C MET A 162 6.53 -10.86 2.80
N ASN A 163 6.00 -10.91 1.57
CA ASN A 163 5.72 -9.74 0.75
C ASN A 163 4.22 -9.51 0.48
N HIS A 164 3.92 -8.39 -0.15
CA HIS A 164 2.61 -7.84 -0.48
C HIS A 164 1.70 -7.60 0.74
N ASN A 165 2.28 -7.12 1.85
CA ASN A 165 1.53 -6.80 3.08
C ASN A 165 0.81 -5.44 3.01
N GLY A 166 1.10 -4.64 1.98
CA GLY A 166 0.67 -3.25 1.87
C GLY A 166 1.54 -2.31 2.72
N ILE A 167 1.75 -1.10 2.24
CA ILE A 167 2.49 -0.03 2.93
C ILE A 167 1.63 1.23 2.99
N ASN A 168 1.85 2.09 3.98
CA ASN A 168 0.95 3.20 4.29
C ASN A 168 -0.50 2.70 4.43
N SER A 169 -0.64 1.54 5.08
CA SER A 169 -1.81 0.67 4.96
C SER A 169 -3.03 1.14 5.74
N LEU A 170 -2.88 2.18 6.57
CA LEU A 170 -3.92 2.71 7.44
C LEU A 170 -4.21 4.17 7.10
N ASN A 171 -5.49 4.49 6.88
CA ASN A 171 -5.99 5.84 6.66
C ASN A 171 -7.37 5.98 7.29
N PHE A 172 -7.78 7.17 7.70
CA PHE A 172 -9.19 7.41 8.01
C PHE A 172 -9.91 7.88 6.77
N SER A 173 -11.07 7.29 6.49
CA SER A 173 -11.96 7.77 5.44
C SER A 173 -12.57 9.10 5.90
N PRO A 174 -12.34 10.23 5.20
CA PRO A 174 -13.01 11.49 5.51
C PRO A 174 -14.50 11.46 5.14
N GLU A 175 -14.93 10.46 4.36
CA GLU A 175 -16.32 10.26 3.94
C GLU A 175 -17.13 9.52 5.02
N THR A 176 -16.56 8.49 5.63
CA THR A 176 -17.28 7.61 6.59
C THR A 176 -16.82 7.77 8.03
N GLY A 177 -15.66 8.40 8.27
CA GLY A 177 -15.03 8.49 9.59
C GLY A 177 -14.42 7.18 10.10
N LYS A 178 -14.45 6.10 9.31
CA LYS A 178 -13.93 4.79 9.69
C LYS A 178 -12.44 4.65 9.39
N LEU A 179 -11.78 3.76 10.12
CA LEU A 179 -10.40 3.35 9.83
C LEU A 179 -10.40 2.45 8.59
N VAL A 180 -9.58 2.77 7.60
CA VAL A 180 -9.39 1.99 6.38
C VAL A 180 -8.10 1.21 6.50
N LEU A 181 -8.18 -0.10 6.29
CA LEU A 181 -7.07 -1.02 6.13
C LEU A 181 -6.97 -1.45 4.67
N THR A 182 -5.82 -1.23 4.05
CA THR A 182 -5.48 -1.76 2.72
C THR A 182 -4.52 -2.93 2.87
N THR A 183 -4.81 -4.07 2.23
CA THR A 183 -3.96 -5.26 2.25
C THR A 183 -3.64 -5.74 0.83
N GLY A 184 -2.44 -6.25 0.62
CA GLY A 184 -2.12 -6.98 -0.61
C GLY A 184 -2.52 -8.46 -0.55
N ASP A 185 -2.32 -9.15 -1.67
CA ASP A 185 -2.79 -10.51 -1.95
C ASP A 185 -2.19 -11.62 -1.07
N GLY A 186 -1.15 -11.32 -0.29
CA GLY A 186 -0.48 -12.30 0.56
C GLY A 186 0.95 -12.64 0.13
N GLY A 187 1.37 -12.17 -1.05
CA GLY A 187 2.73 -12.28 -1.54
C GLY A 187 2.94 -13.42 -2.54
N SER A 188 4.22 -13.69 -2.84
CA SER A 188 4.66 -14.48 -4.00
C SER A 188 4.23 -13.87 -5.34
N GLY A 189 4.63 -14.53 -6.43
CA GLY A 189 4.22 -14.15 -7.78
C GLY A 189 2.79 -14.60 -8.08
N TYR A 190 2.05 -13.80 -8.85
CA TYR A 190 0.84 -14.23 -9.55
C TYR A 190 -0.35 -14.69 -8.67
N ASP A 191 -0.41 -14.31 -7.38
CA ASP A 191 -1.46 -14.70 -6.41
C ASP A 191 -1.89 -16.16 -6.60
N LEU A 192 -0.94 -17.07 -6.43
CA LEU A 192 -1.10 -18.48 -6.78
C LEU A 192 -2.28 -19.18 -6.08
N PHE A 193 -2.72 -18.65 -4.93
CA PHE A 193 -3.89 -19.15 -4.18
C PHE A 193 -5.22 -18.45 -4.53
N ASN A 194 -5.17 -17.39 -5.34
CA ASN A 194 -6.30 -16.54 -5.72
C ASN A 194 -6.97 -15.84 -4.53
N LEU A 195 -6.19 -15.41 -3.54
CA LEU A 195 -6.71 -14.81 -2.31
C LEU A 195 -7.35 -13.44 -2.58
N SER A 196 -6.80 -12.68 -3.52
CA SER A 196 -7.29 -11.34 -3.83
C SER A 196 -8.72 -11.36 -4.41
N GLN A 197 -9.08 -12.40 -5.17
CA GLN A 197 -10.42 -12.60 -5.75
C GLN A 197 -11.37 -13.43 -4.89
N ASP A 198 -10.92 -14.13 -3.86
CA ASP A 198 -11.86 -14.81 -2.95
C ASP A 198 -12.48 -13.79 -1.99
N ASP A 199 -13.81 -13.70 -1.95
CA ASP A 199 -14.55 -12.73 -1.13
C ASP A 199 -14.42 -12.99 0.39
N LEU A 200 -14.13 -14.23 0.80
CA LEU A 200 -13.94 -14.57 2.20
C LEU A 200 -12.52 -14.33 2.70
N GLU A 201 -11.54 -14.20 1.81
CA GLU A 201 -10.16 -13.91 2.17
C GLU A 201 -9.98 -12.45 2.55
N ILE A 202 -9.24 -12.21 3.63
CA ILE A 202 -8.92 -10.84 4.09
C ILE A 202 -7.85 -10.21 3.17
N ALA A 203 -6.97 -11.02 2.61
CA ALA A 203 -5.91 -10.57 1.72
C ALA A 203 -6.47 -10.01 0.39
N GLY A 204 -5.76 -9.03 -0.17
CA GLY A 204 -6.09 -8.37 -1.42
C GLY A 204 -7.37 -7.53 -1.36
N LYS A 205 -7.68 -6.98 -0.17
CA LYS A 205 -8.89 -6.18 0.10
C LYS A 205 -8.57 -4.77 0.60
N ILE A 206 -9.51 -3.86 0.36
CA ILE A 206 -9.64 -2.61 1.12
C ILE A 206 -10.85 -2.72 2.04
N ILE A 207 -10.63 -2.49 3.34
CA ILE A 207 -11.58 -2.79 4.41
C ILE A 207 -11.76 -1.53 5.27
N GLU A 208 -13.00 -1.16 5.55
CA GLU A 208 -13.34 -0.20 6.60
C GLU A 208 -13.59 -0.93 7.92
N ILE A 209 -13.07 -0.36 9.01
CA ILE A 209 -13.17 -0.83 10.38
C ILE A 209 -13.86 0.26 11.21
N ASP A 210 -15.04 -0.07 11.75
CA ASP A 210 -15.76 0.76 12.72
C ASP A 210 -15.10 0.63 14.11
N VAL A 211 -14.20 1.57 14.41
CA VAL A 211 -13.42 1.58 15.66
C VAL A 211 -14.19 2.15 16.86
N ASP A 212 -15.30 2.85 16.64
CA ASP A 212 -16.12 3.40 17.72
C ASP A 212 -16.97 2.32 18.40
N ARG A 213 -17.12 1.16 17.77
CA ARG A 213 -17.75 -0.01 18.40
C ARG A 213 -16.87 -0.56 19.52
N ASN A 214 -17.43 -0.54 20.73
CA ASN A 214 -16.83 -1.20 21.86
C ASN A 214 -17.05 -2.71 21.74
N LEU A 215 -15.95 -3.45 21.64
CA LEU A 215 -15.95 -4.90 21.61
C LEU A 215 -15.38 -5.39 22.92
N PHE A 216 -16.02 -6.36 23.57
CA PHE A 216 -15.49 -7.03 24.76
C PHE A 216 -14.34 -8.02 24.44
N ILE A 217 -13.68 -7.85 23.28
CA ILE A 217 -12.57 -8.69 22.81
C ILE A 217 -11.38 -7.76 22.56
N ASN A 218 -10.37 -7.85 23.43
CA ASN A 218 -9.14 -7.05 23.32
C ASN A 218 -8.03 -7.75 22.53
N ASN A 219 -8.15 -9.07 22.33
CA ASN A 219 -7.19 -9.90 21.63
C ASN A 219 -7.95 -10.88 20.72
N PRO A 220 -8.16 -10.54 19.45
CA PRO A 220 -8.87 -11.39 18.50
C PRO A 220 -8.02 -12.60 18.09
N PRO A 221 -8.65 -13.68 17.59
CA PRO A 221 -7.90 -14.80 17.05
C PRO A 221 -7.05 -14.37 15.84
N VAL A 222 -5.99 -15.13 15.58
CA VAL A 222 -5.23 -15.03 14.33
C VAL A 222 -6.06 -15.68 13.23
N VAL A 223 -6.32 -14.94 12.14
CA VAL A 223 -7.19 -15.40 11.07
C VAL A 223 -6.58 -15.14 9.70
N THR A 224 -7.10 -15.83 8.70
CA THR A 224 -6.85 -15.60 7.26
C THR A 224 -8.12 -15.17 6.53
N ARG A 225 -9.28 -15.63 7.02
CA ARG A 225 -10.59 -15.41 6.41
C ARG A 225 -11.56 -14.72 7.35
N PHE A 226 -12.52 -14.02 6.76
CA PHE A 226 -13.55 -13.30 7.50
C PHE A 226 -14.46 -14.20 8.35
N ASN A 227 -14.75 -15.41 7.88
CA ASN A 227 -15.60 -16.36 8.61
C ASN A 227 -14.90 -17.00 9.82
N GLU A 228 -13.59 -16.83 9.98
CA GLU A 228 -12.82 -17.26 11.15
C GLU A 228 -12.90 -16.23 12.30
N LEU A 229 -13.37 -15.01 12.01
CA LEU A 229 -13.54 -13.96 13.01
C LEU A 229 -14.81 -14.18 13.86
N PRO A 230 -14.78 -13.81 15.16
CA PRO A 230 -16.00 -13.71 15.97
C PRO A 230 -17.03 -12.76 15.31
N ALA A 231 -18.32 -13.09 15.42
CA ALA A 231 -19.41 -12.32 14.82
C ALA A 231 -19.41 -10.83 15.24
N SER A 232 -19.00 -10.54 16.48
CA SER A 232 -18.87 -9.16 16.97
C SER A 232 -17.81 -8.36 16.23
N ILE A 233 -16.71 -9.00 15.79
CA ILE A 233 -15.66 -8.37 14.98
C ILE A 233 -16.11 -8.30 13.52
N GLN A 234 -16.74 -9.35 12.98
CA GLN A 234 -17.32 -9.30 11.63
C GLN A 234 -18.27 -8.10 11.48
N ALA A 235 -19.05 -7.78 12.51
CA ALA A 235 -19.98 -6.66 12.51
C ALA A 235 -19.31 -5.26 12.50
N THR A 236 -17.99 -5.15 12.74
CA THR A 236 -17.25 -3.88 12.63
C THR A 236 -16.60 -3.69 11.26
N LEU A 237 -16.54 -4.75 10.43
CA LEU A 237 -15.79 -4.75 9.19
C LEU A 237 -16.71 -4.60 7.98
N THR A 238 -16.24 -3.85 7.00
CA THR A 238 -16.95 -3.62 5.73
C THR A 238 -15.94 -3.62 4.59
N VAL A 239 -16.13 -4.46 3.58
CA VAL A 239 -15.23 -4.51 2.42
C VAL A 239 -15.68 -3.50 1.38
N ILE A 240 -14.75 -2.69 0.87
CA ILE A 240 -15.02 -1.66 -0.15
C ILE A 240 -14.43 -2.00 -1.51
N ALA A 241 -13.33 -2.77 -1.55
CA ALA A 241 -12.70 -3.22 -2.78
C ALA A 241 -11.98 -4.56 -2.60
N LYS A 242 -11.78 -5.27 -3.72
CA LYS A 242 -11.02 -6.52 -3.85
C LYS A 242 -10.13 -6.52 -5.09
N GLY A 243 -9.36 -7.61 -5.28
CA GLY A 243 -8.47 -7.76 -6.43
C GLY A 243 -7.23 -6.89 -6.34
N VAL A 244 -6.74 -6.62 -5.13
CA VAL A 244 -5.48 -5.90 -4.89
C VAL A 244 -4.31 -6.89 -4.93
N ARG A 245 -3.19 -6.51 -5.57
CA ARG A 245 -1.92 -7.24 -5.55
C ARG A 245 -1.04 -6.74 -4.41
N ASN A 246 -0.48 -5.54 -4.54
CA ASN A 246 0.30 -4.88 -3.51
C ASN A 246 0.05 -3.36 -3.59
N ILE A 247 -0.28 -2.74 -2.45
CA ILE A 247 -0.95 -1.43 -2.40
C ILE A 247 -0.17 -0.44 -1.52
N PRO A 248 0.28 0.71 -2.07
CA PRO A 248 0.95 1.76 -1.31
C PRO A 248 -0.03 2.74 -0.64
N GLY A 249 -1.08 2.19 -0.04
CA GLY A 249 -2.14 2.92 0.65
C GLY A 249 -3.23 3.47 -0.27
N ILE A 250 -4.07 4.31 0.33
CA ILE A 250 -5.22 4.96 -0.30
C ILE A 250 -5.18 6.46 0.03
N SER A 251 -5.46 7.30 -0.97
CA SER A 251 -5.57 8.75 -0.80
C SER A 251 -6.99 9.21 -1.14
N PHE A 252 -7.49 10.18 -0.37
CA PHE A 252 -8.80 10.79 -0.58
C PHE A 252 -8.61 12.21 -1.09
N GLN A 253 -9.36 12.60 -2.11
CA GLN A 253 -9.38 13.97 -2.61
C GLN A 253 -10.79 14.52 -2.52
N GLN A 254 -10.98 15.62 -1.82
CA GLN A 254 -12.27 16.31 -1.82
C GLN A 254 -12.51 16.94 -3.20
N PHE A 255 -13.66 16.64 -3.80
CA PHE A 255 -14.10 17.20 -5.06
C PHE A 255 -15.59 17.56 -4.94
N TYR A 256 -15.88 18.85 -4.84
CA TYR A 256 -17.20 19.37 -4.43
C TYR A 256 -17.69 18.70 -3.13
N ASN A 257 -18.82 17.99 -3.20
CA ASN A 257 -19.46 17.34 -2.05
C ASN A 257 -19.14 15.83 -1.96
N GLN A 258 -18.10 15.38 -2.67
CA GLN A 258 -17.71 13.97 -2.76
C GLN A 258 -16.21 13.80 -2.57
N TYR A 259 -15.79 12.54 -2.39
CA TYR A 259 -14.38 12.17 -2.31
C TYR A 259 -14.00 11.21 -3.42
N ILE A 260 -12.97 11.57 -4.19
CA ILE A 260 -12.29 10.67 -5.11
C ILE A 260 -11.27 9.88 -4.31
N LYS A 261 -11.34 8.56 -4.39
CA LYS A 261 -10.35 7.65 -3.80
C LYS A 261 -9.33 7.33 -4.87
N TYR A 262 -8.05 7.49 -4.56
CA TYR A 262 -6.94 7.08 -5.41
C TYR A 262 -6.19 5.93 -4.74
N VAL A 263 -5.92 4.89 -5.54
CA VAL A 263 -5.27 3.67 -5.07
C VAL A 263 -4.19 3.28 -6.07
N GLY A 264 -3.01 2.96 -5.56
CA GLY A 264 -1.96 2.32 -6.33
C GLY A 264 -2.06 0.80 -6.29
N ASN A 265 -1.66 0.11 -7.35
CA ASN A 265 -1.49 -1.34 -7.34
C ASN A 265 -0.21 -1.70 -8.11
N VAL A 266 0.76 -2.28 -7.38
CA VAL A 266 2.07 -2.63 -7.91
C VAL A 266 1.95 -3.84 -8.83
N GLY A 267 2.55 -3.76 -10.01
CA GLY A 267 2.53 -4.78 -11.06
C GLY A 267 3.40 -6.00 -10.76
N GLN A 268 3.28 -7.02 -11.59
CA GLN A 268 4.08 -8.23 -11.53
C GLN A 268 5.25 -8.16 -12.50
N ASP A 269 4.99 -7.99 -13.80
CA ASP A 269 6.03 -8.05 -14.85
C ASP A 269 5.96 -6.91 -15.87
N LEU A 270 4.81 -6.25 -16.01
CA LEU A 270 4.56 -5.31 -17.10
C LEU A 270 4.15 -3.94 -16.62
N VAL A 271 3.25 -3.85 -15.64
CA VAL A 271 2.43 -2.64 -15.46
C VAL A 271 2.23 -2.29 -14.00
N GLU A 272 2.66 -1.08 -13.67
CA GLU A 272 2.23 -0.37 -12.48
C GLU A 272 0.94 0.41 -12.80
N SER A 273 -0.01 0.45 -11.86
CA SER A 273 -1.33 1.02 -12.11
C SER A 273 -1.85 1.88 -10.96
N LEU A 274 -2.46 3.02 -11.32
CA LEU A 274 -3.26 3.82 -10.42
C LEU A 274 -4.72 3.66 -10.79
N PHE A 275 -5.58 3.53 -9.79
CA PHE A 275 -7.03 3.47 -9.91
C PHE A 275 -7.66 4.66 -9.21
N SER A 276 -8.84 5.05 -9.69
CA SER A 276 -9.67 6.03 -9.01
C SER A 276 -11.14 5.64 -9.04
N PHE A 277 -11.84 5.87 -7.93
CA PHE A 277 -13.29 5.68 -7.87
C PHE A 277 -13.93 6.67 -6.87
N VAL A 278 -15.19 6.99 -7.12
CA VAL A 278 -15.99 7.87 -6.25
C VAL A 278 -17.09 7.06 -5.58
N HIS A 279 -17.92 6.42 -6.42
CA HIS A 279 -19.01 5.57 -6.00
C HIS A 279 -18.53 4.13 -5.80
N TYR A 280 -19.00 3.50 -4.73
CA TYR A 280 -18.74 2.11 -4.40
C TYR A 280 -19.90 1.59 -3.56
N LYS A 281 -20.12 0.27 -3.60
CA LYS A 281 -21.10 -0.39 -2.75
C LYS A 281 -20.34 -1.18 -1.67
N PRO A 282 -20.17 -0.62 -0.47
CA PRO A 282 -19.54 -1.34 0.63
C PRO A 282 -20.39 -2.53 1.05
N ILE A 283 -19.75 -3.67 1.34
CA ILE A 283 -20.44 -4.89 1.78
C ILE A 283 -20.00 -5.23 3.21
N PRO A 284 -20.91 -5.22 4.20
CA PRO A 284 -20.59 -5.66 5.55
C PRO A 284 -20.07 -7.10 5.56
N VAL A 285 -19.06 -7.38 6.39
CA VAL A 285 -18.47 -8.73 6.44
C VAL A 285 -19.48 -9.78 6.91
N THR A 286 -20.41 -9.43 7.79
CA THR A 286 -21.52 -10.32 8.17
C THR A 286 -22.36 -10.76 6.97
N GLN A 287 -22.59 -9.85 6.02
CA GLN A 287 -23.28 -10.15 4.77
C GLN A 287 -22.42 -11.00 3.82
N LEU A 288 -21.12 -10.74 3.71
CA LEU A 288 -20.20 -11.57 2.90
C LEU A 288 -20.19 -13.03 3.39
N VAL A 289 -20.08 -13.22 4.70
CA VAL A 289 -20.10 -14.56 5.32
C VAL A 289 -21.44 -15.25 5.08
N GLN A 290 -22.56 -14.53 5.23
CA GLN A 290 -23.89 -15.07 4.94
C GLN A 290 -24.06 -15.44 3.46
N ASN A 291 -23.63 -14.58 2.54
CA ASN A 291 -23.72 -14.82 1.10
C ASN A 291 -22.89 -16.04 0.68
N ALA A 292 -21.71 -16.22 1.28
CA ALA A 292 -20.88 -17.40 1.01
C ALA A 292 -21.56 -18.70 1.45
N LEU A 293 -22.26 -18.70 2.59
CA LEU A 293 -23.05 -19.86 3.04
C LEU A 293 -24.20 -20.18 2.08
N LEU A 294 -24.82 -19.14 1.51
CA LEU A 294 -25.92 -19.25 0.54
C LEU A 294 -25.45 -19.44 -0.91
N LYS A 295 -24.13 -19.38 -1.18
CA LYS A 295 -23.54 -19.34 -2.52
C LYS A 295 -24.11 -18.21 -3.40
N ALA A 296 -24.42 -17.07 -2.79
CA ALA A 296 -24.91 -15.88 -3.49
C ALA A 296 -23.74 -15.01 -3.99
N GLU A 297 -23.90 -14.40 -5.17
CA GLU A 297 -22.91 -13.46 -5.70
C GLU A 297 -22.94 -12.10 -4.98
N ASN A 298 -21.76 -11.53 -4.76
CA ASN A 298 -21.58 -10.19 -4.20
C ASN A 298 -21.44 -9.15 -5.31
N GLU A 299 -22.56 -8.60 -5.77
CA GLU A 299 -22.55 -7.59 -6.83
C GLU A 299 -22.26 -6.17 -6.32
N GLY A 300 -21.45 -5.43 -7.09
CA GLY A 300 -21.21 -3.99 -6.94
C GLY A 300 -19.96 -3.61 -6.12
N LEU A 301 -19.19 -4.58 -5.63
CA LEU A 301 -17.91 -4.32 -4.99
C LEU A 301 -16.87 -3.84 -6.02
N ILE A 302 -16.05 -2.85 -5.67
CA ILE A 302 -14.94 -2.43 -6.53
C ILE A 302 -13.96 -3.61 -6.67
N ASN A 303 -13.59 -3.95 -7.89
CA ASN A 303 -12.65 -5.04 -8.18
C ASN A 303 -11.54 -4.53 -9.09
N PHE A 304 -10.27 -4.57 -8.66
CA PHE A 304 -9.16 -4.12 -9.52
C PHE A 304 -8.70 -5.19 -10.53
N GLY A 305 -9.21 -6.42 -10.44
CA GLY A 305 -9.05 -7.46 -11.46
C GLY A 305 -7.83 -8.37 -11.30
N TRP A 306 -6.92 -8.10 -10.36
CA TRP A 306 -5.83 -9.03 -10.02
C TRP A 306 -6.42 -10.35 -9.50
N ARG A 307 -6.00 -11.55 -9.91
CA ARG A 307 -4.81 -11.91 -10.69
C ARG A 307 -5.02 -12.15 -12.19
N GLY A 308 -6.22 -11.89 -12.70
CA GLY A 308 -6.50 -12.02 -14.15
C GLY A 308 -5.94 -10.85 -14.95
N TRP A 309 -5.82 -9.68 -14.31
CA TRP A 309 -5.38 -8.44 -14.93
C TRP A 309 -4.26 -7.76 -14.15
N GLU A 310 -3.31 -7.21 -14.90
CA GLU A 310 -2.24 -6.35 -14.44
C GLU A 310 -2.40 -4.98 -15.12
N GLY A 311 -3.04 -4.04 -14.42
CA GLY A 311 -3.46 -2.77 -15.00
C GLY A 311 -4.45 -2.96 -16.15
N THR A 312 -4.06 -2.52 -17.36
CA THR A 312 -4.88 -2.66 -18.58
C THR A 312 -4.68 -3.98 -19.31
N PHE A 313 -3.63 -4.75 -18.99
CA PHE A 313 -3.31 -5.99 -19.69
C PHE A 313 -3.73 -7.22 -18.89
N PRO A 314 -4.10 -8.33 -19.56
CA PRO A 314 -4.18 -9.62 -18.88
C PRO A 314 -2.84 -9.97 -18.25
N THR A 315 -2.87 -10.62 -17.08
CA THR A 315 -1.65 -11.05 -16.39
C THR A 315 -0.85 -12.00 -17.27
N SER A 316 0.36 -11.58 -17.61
CA SER A 316 1.17 -12.18 -18.67
C SER A 316 2.40 -12.87 -18.10
N LEU A 317 2.86 -13.91 -18.79
CA LEU A 317 4.17 -14.53 -18.58
C LEU A 317 5.01 -14.20 -19.80
N ILE A 318 6.19 -13.67 -19.56
CA ILE A 318 7.15 -13.27 -20.59
C ILE A 318 8.29 -14.29 -20.60
N LYS A 319 8.61 -14.83 -21.78
CA LYS A 319 9.75 -15.74 -21.98
C LYS A 319 10.52 -15.31 -23.21
N GLU A 320 11.84 -15.40 -23.17
CA GLU A 320 12.67 -15.14 -24.35
C GLU A 320 12.37 -16.17 -25.46
N CYS A 321 12.22 -15.71 -26.70
CA CYS A 321 12.07 -16.59 -27.84
C CYS A 321 13.39 -17.33 -28.14
N SER A 322 13.40 -18.65 -27.99
CA SER A 322 14.59 -19.48 -28.30
C SER A 322 15.11 -19.32 -29.74
N ALA A 323 14.22 -19.03 -30.69
CA ALA A 323 14.58 -18.85 -32.10
C ALA A 323 15.06 -17.44 -32.45
N ASN A 324 14.70 -16.43 -31.65
CA ASN A 324 15.13 -15.05 -31.86
C ASN A 324 15.22 -14.32 -30.51
N PRO A 325 16.42 -14.14 -29.95
CA PRO A 325 16.62 -13.46 -28.67
C PRO A 325 16.16 -11.99 -28.64
N SER A 326 15.83 -11.39 -29.79
CA SER A 326 15.27 -10.04 -29.85
C SER A 326 13.75 -9.98 -29.66
N LEU A 327 13.09 -11.11 -29.42
CA LEU A 327 11.65 -11.23 -29.29
C LEU A 327 11.28 -11.99 -28.02
N ASP A 328 10.15 -11.61 -27.43
CA ASP A 328 9.55 -12.29 -26.29
C ASP A 328 8.29 -13.05 -26.71
N GLU A 329 8.14 -14.26 -26.18
CA GLU A 329 6.88 -14.99 -26.15
C GLU A 329 6.06 -14.54 -24.94
N ILE A 330 4.85 -14.05 -25.19
CA ILE A 330 3.93 -13.58 -24.16
C ILE A 330 2.73 -14.52 -24.10
N SER A 331 2.46 -15.07 -22.92
CA SER A 331 1.31 -15.96 -22.68
C SER A 331 0.48 -15.46 -21.50
N THR A 332 -0.84 -15.60 -21.56
CA THR A 332 -1.73 -15.18 -20.46
C THR A 332 -1.81 -16.28 -19.40
N ALA A 333 -1.38 -16.00 -18.17
CA ALA A 333 -1.35 -16.97 -17.08
C ALA A 333 -2.74 -17.47 -16.68
N TYR A 334 -3.66 -16.52 -16.44
CA TYR A 334 -4.99 -16.78 -15.90
C TYR A 334 -6.08 -16.28 -16.84
N PHE A 335 -6.09 -16.83 -18.06
CA PHE A 335 -7.01 -16.38 -19.11
C PHE A 335 -8.48 -16.42 -18.67
N ASN A 336 -8.91 -17.49 -17.98
CA ASN A 336 -10.29 -17.61 -17.50
C ASN A 336 -10.63 -16.55 -16.44
N ASP A 337 -9.72 -16.27 -15.49
CA ASP A 337 -9.91 -15.19 -14.52
C ASP A 337 -10.00 -13.83 -15.22
N ALA A 338 -9.16 -13.59 -16.25
CA ALA A 338 -9.20 -12.38 -17.05
C ALA A 338 -10.56 -12.20 -17.77
N VAL A 339 -11.07 -13.26 -18.41
CA VAL A 339 -12.39 -13.26 -19.05
C VAL A 339 -13.50 -13.00 -18.03
N ASN A 340 -13.50 -13.71 -16.91
CA ASN A 340 -14.53 -13.61 -15.87
C ASN A 340 -14.60 -12.21 -15.23
N THR A 341 -13.45 -11.52 -15.12
CA THR A 341 -13.36 -10.20 -14.49
C THR A 341 -13.40 -9.04 -15.50
N SER A 342 -13.34 -9.31 -16.80
CA SER A 342 -13.21 -8.30 -17.86
C SER A 342 -14.22 -7.14 -17.78
N VAL A 343 -15.50 -7.46 -17.54
CA VAL A 343 -16.60 -6.47 -17.41
C VAL A 343 -16.89 -6.05 -15.97
N LYS A 344 -16.32 -6.76 -14.99
CA LYS A 344 -16.55 -6.54 -13.56
C LYS A 344 -15.46 -5.67 -12.92
N ARG A 345 -14.28 -5.58 -13.55
CA ARG A 345 -13.15 -4.82 -13.00
C ARG A 345 -13.27 -3.32 -13.25
N LEU A 346 -12.72 -2.56 -12.32
CA LEU A 346 -12.44 -1.15 -12.49
C LEU A 346 -11.28 -1.00 -13.49
N GLN A 347 -11.41 -0.07 -14.43
CA GLN A 347 -10.31 0.31 -15.30
C GLN A 347 -9.35 1.23 -14.55
N PRO A 348 -8.03 1.11 -14.76
CA PRO A 348 -7.07 2.01 -14.14
C PRO A 348 -7.29 3.44 -14.61
N LEU A 349 -7.06 4.38 -13.70
CA LEU A 349 -6.94 5.80 -14.00
C LEU A 349 -5.74 6.05 -14.90
N THR A 350 -4.61 5.42 -14.63
CA THR A 350 -3.41 5.51 -15.47
C THR A 350 -2.52 4.30 -15.23
N CYS A 351 -1.71 3.96 -16.24
CA CYS A 351 -0.73 2.88 -16.20
C CYS A 351 0.62 3.40 -16.68
N TYR A 352 1.68 2.82 -16.11
CA TYR A 352 3.05 2.99 -16.59
C TYR A 352 3.78 1.65 -16.52
N TYR A 353 4.81 1.51 -17.36
CA TYR A 353 5.25 0.19 -17.79
C TYR A 353 6.69 -0.09 -17.41
N HIS A 354 7.02 -1.36 -17.13
CA HIS A 354 8.39 -1.82 -16.89
C HIS A 354 9.22 -1.82 -18.18
N GLN A 355 8.57 -1.85 -19.34
CA GLN A 355 9.16 -1.55 -20.64
C GLN A 355 8.48 -0.31 -21.24
N GLU A 356 9.26 0.74 -21.46
CA GLU A 356 8.73 2.04 -21.90
C GLU A 356 9.64 2.65 -22.95
N SER A 357 9.06 3.00 -24.11
CA SER A 357 9.79 3.54 -25.27
C SER A 357 9.50 5.03 -25.51
N ARG A 358 8.49 5.60 -24.84
CA ARG A 358 8.14 7.01 -24.97
C ARG A 358 9.17 7.88 -24.25
N ALA A 359 9.73 8.87 -24.96
CA ALA A 359 10.85 9.68 -24.47
C ALA A 359 10.52 10.59 -23.26
N ASP A 360 9.25 10.90 -23.01
CA ASP A 360 8.80 11.72 -21.88
C ASP A 360 8.34 10.91 -20.66
N LYS A 361 8.51 9.59 -20.71
CA LYS A 361 8.07 8.62 -19.70
C LYS A 361 9.24 7.92 -19.03
N PHE A 362 8.95 7.04 -18.07
CA PHE A 362 9.97 6.26 -17.36
C PHE A 362 9.56 4.79 -17.28
N ARG A 363 10.57 3.93 -17.18
CA ARG A 363 10.38 2.50 -16.89
C ARG A 363 10.14 2.33 -15.40
N GLY A 364 8.97 1.79 -15.05
CA GLY A 364 8.56 1.56 -13.66
C GLY A 364 9.30 0.39 -13.02
N THR A 365 9.44 0.44 -11.69
CA THR A 365 9.96 -0.67 -10.88
C THR A 365 8.92 -1.12 -9.86
N ALA A 366 8.44 -0.19 -9.04
CA ALA A 366 7.42 -0.46 -8.04
C ALA A 366 6.81 0.86 -7.55
N LEU A 367 5.48 0.96 -7.62
CA LEU A 367 4.75 2.09 -7.06
C LEU A 367 4.86 2.11 -5.52
N THR A 368 5.36 3.21 -4.95
CA THR A 368 5.65 3.33 -3.51
C THR A 368 4.80 4.33 -2.75
N GLY A 369 4.01 5.15 -3.45
CA GLY A 369 3.20 6.17 -2.80
C GLY A 369 2.21 6.82 -3.76
N VAL A 370 1.03 7.17 -3.23
CA VAL A 370 -0.04 7.88 -3.96
C VAL A 370 -0.66 8.89 -3.01
N GLN A 371 -0.68 10.17 -3.41
CA GLN A 371 -1.27 11.27 -2.63
C GLN A 371 -1.95 12.28 -3.55
N ALA A 372 -3.15 12.72 -3.17
CA ALA A 372 -3.78 13.88 -3.78
C ALA A 372 -3.08 15.16 -3.31
N TYR A 373 -3.00 16.16 -4.19
CA TYR A 373 -2.46 17.47 -3.86
C TYR A 373 -3.50 18.55 -4.15
N MET A 374 -3.88 19.27 -3.10
CA MET A 374 -4.91 20.32 -3.11
C MET A 374 -4.31 21.72 -2.93
N GLY A 375 -3.00 21.82 -2.72
CA GLY A 375 -2.32 23.10 -2.55
C GLY A 375 -2.22 23.92 -3.83
N HIS A 376 -1.93 25.20 -3.65
CA HIS A 376 -1.71 26.16 -4.75
C HIS A 376 -0.24 26.59 -4.90
N ALA A 377 0.63 26.19 -3.96
CA ALA A 377 2.04 26.58 -3.97
C ALA A 377 2.78 26.05 -5.21
N ILE A 378 2.43 24.85 -5.69
CA ILE A 378 2.88 24.25 -6.95
C ILE A 378 1.70 24.23 -7.93
N PRO A 379 1.46 25.32 -8.70
CA PRO A 379 0.22 25.47 -9.47
C PRO A 379 -0.04 24.33 -10.45
N GLY A 380 1.02 23.81 -11.07
CA GLY A 380 0.96 22.71 -12.05
C GLY A 380 0.46 21.38 -11.48
N LEU A 381 0.43 21.21 -10.16
CA LEU A 381 -0.06 20.00 -9.47
C LEU A 381 -1.43 20.19 -8.82
N THR A 382 -1.98 21.41 -8.74
CA THR A 382 -3.27 21.67 -8.09
C THR A 382 -4.35 20.71 -8.59
N GLY A 383 -5.00 20.01 -7.66
CA GLY A 383 -6.08 19.06 -7.96
C GLY A 383 -5.61 17.76 -8.62
N SER A 384 -4.31 17.47 -8.64
CA SER A 384 -3.76 16.23 -9.21
C SER A 384 -3.62 15.13 -8.15
N VAL A 385 -3.43 13.91 -8.64
CA VAL A 385 -2.87 12.80 -7.86
C VAL A 385 -1.40 12.66 -8.21
N VAL A 386 -0.55 12.79 -7.20
CA VAL A 386 0.90 12.61 -7.27
C VAL A 386 1.24 11.21 -6.80
N PHE A 387 2.21 10.58 -7.45
CA PHE A 387 2.66 9.24 -7.09
C PHE A 387 4.17 9.08 -7.26
N THR A 388 4.72 8.09 -6.57
CA THR A 388 6.15 7.77 -6.59
C THR A 388 6.41 6.36 -7.07
N ASP A 389 7.52 6.20 -7.79
CA ASP A 389 8.08 4.90 -8.10
C ASP A 389 9.46 4.75 -7.44
N PHE A 390 9.75 3.54 -6.95
CA PHE A 390 10.95 3.20 -6.20
C PHE A 390 12.24 3.64 -6.89
N ALA A 391 12.38 3.32 -8.17
CA ALA A 391 13.54 3.66 -8.99
C ALA A 391 13.20 3.61 -10.48
N ARG A 392 13.87 4.44 -11.29
CA ARG A 392 13.86 4.26 -12.75
C ARG A 392 14.62 2.99 -13.11
N ASP A 393 13.96 2.09 -13.82
CA ASP A 393 14.64 0.97 -14.47
C ASP A 393 15.28 1.44 -15.79
N GLU A 394 16.38 2.19 -15.70
CA GLU A 394 17.14 2.67 -16.88
C GLU A 394 18.21 1.65 -17.35
N GLY A 395 18.19 0.40 -16.86
CA GLY A 395 19.14 -0.66 -17.26
C GLY A 395 20.62 -0.36 -16.97
N SER A 396 20.91 0.71 -16.22
CA SER A 396 22.26 1.18 -15.90
C SER A 396 22.61 0.86 -14.44
N PRO A 397 23.88 0.58 -14.11
CA PRO A 397 24.31 0.40 -12.73
C PRO A 397 24.09 1.69 -11.91
N PRO A 398 24.12 1.61 -10.56
CA PRO A 398 23.90 2.75 -9.68
C PRO A 398 24.62 4.05 -10.11
N PRO A 399 24.03 5.23 -9.85
CA PRO A 399 23.01 5.46 -8.82
C PRO A 399 21.57 5.29 -9.32
N ALA A 400 20.77 4.55 -8.54
CA ALA A 400 19.33 4.48 -8.75
C ALA A 400 18.64 5.79 -8.32
N ARG A 401 17.58 6.16 -9.03
CA ARG A 401 16.81 7.40 -8.80
C ARG A 401 15.33 7.09 -8.83
N GLY A 402 14.63 7.38 -7.74
CA GLY A 402 13.17 7.34 -7.68
C GLY A 402 12.52 8.36 -8.61
N VAL A 403 11.23 8.17 -8.86
CA VAL A 403 10.46 9.05 -9.75
C VAL A 403 9.28 9.65 -9.01
N LEU A 404 9.03 10.93 -9.26
CA LEU A 404 7.76 11.57 -8.98
C LEU A 404 7.01 11.77 -10.28
N ALA A 405 5.73 11.45 -10.29
CA ALA A 405 4.84 11.67 -11.41
C ALA A 405 3.45 12.08 -10.92
N TYR A 406 2.63 12.60 -11.82
CA TYR A 406 1.26 12.96 -11.49
C TYR A 406 0.30 12.67 -12.65
N SER A 407 -0.96 12.47 -12.30
CA SER A 407 -2.09 12.40 -13.23
C SER A 407 -3.30 13.11 -12.62
N ARG A 408 -4.46 13.08 -13.29
CA ARG A 408 -5.70 13.71 -12.82
C ARG A 408 -6.88 12.81 -13.09
N ALA A 409 -7.81 12.70 -12.15
CA ALA A 409 -9.09 12.07 -12.45
C ALA A 409 -9.81 12.83 -13.57
N ARG A 410 -10.41 12.09 -14.49
CA ARG A 410 -11.34 12.63 -15.49
C ARG A 410 -12.77 12.28 -15.12
N ILE A 411 -13.68 13.18 -15.44
CA ILE A 411 -15.12 12.99 -15.24
C ILE A 411 -15.73 11.99 -16.22
N ASP A 412 -15.06 11.70 -17.35
CA ASP A 412 -15.53 10.75 -18.37
C ASP A 412 -15.14 9.29 -18.08
N GLY A 413 -14.43 9.03 -16.97
CA GLY A 413 -14.00 7.69 -16.56
C GLY A 413 -12.94 7.06 -17.47
N GLN A 414 -12.37 7.80 -18.42
CA GLN A 414 -11.33 7.28 -19.30
C GLN A 414 -9.96 7.29 -18.62
N SER A 415 -9.08 6.38 -19.06
CA SER A 415 -7.68 6.37 -18.64
C SER A 415 -7.00 7.68 -19.05
N ASN A 416 -6.17 8.19 -18.17
CA ASN A 416 -5.26 9.29 -18.39
C ASN A 416 -3.86 8.78 -18.70
N ASP A 417 -3.11 9.62 -19.39
CA ASP A 417 -1.66 9.55 -19.36
C ASP A 417 -1.14 10.22 -18.07
N TYR A 418 0.15 10.09 -17.78
CA TYR A 418 0.80 10.75 -16.63
C TYR A 418 1.94 11.66 -17.07
N SER A 419 2.39 12.53 -16.19
CA SER A 419 3.56 13.39 -16.41
C SER A 419 4.58 13.24 -15.30
N VAL A 420 5.84 13.09 -15.70
CA VAL A 420 6.98 13.05 -14.78
C VAL A 420 7.22 14.45 -14.21
N ILE A 421 7.39 14.52 -12.89
CA ILE A 421 7.78 15.73 -12.16
C ILE A 421 9.31 15.77 -12.11
N GLN A 422 9.89 16.89 -12.53
CA GLN A 422 11.33 17.10 -12.45
C GLN A 422 11.70 17.61 -11.06
N THR A 423 12.65 16.95 -10.40
CA THR A 423 13.24 17.41 -9.13
C THR A 423 14.59 18.07 -9.39
N ASP A 424 14.89 19.19 -8.76
CA ASP A 424 16.17 19.89 -8.92
C ASP A 424 17.25 19.53 -7.87
N TYR A 425 16.90 18.64 -6.94
CA TYR A 425 17.81 18.22 -5.88
C TYR A 425 18.93 17.32 -6.40
N ASN A 426 20.17 17.66 -6.05
CA ASN A 426 21.34 16.89 -6.42
C ASN A 426 21.69 15.85 -5.35
N PHE A 427 21.35 14.59 -5.62
CA PHE A 427 21.71 13.44 -4.76
C PHE A 427 23.18 12.99 -4.91
N GLY A 428 23.99 13.67 -5.73
CA GLY A 428 25.37 13.30 -5.98
C GLY A 428 25.51 11.92 -6.62
N SER A 429 26.51 11.15 -6.17
CA SER A 429 26.77 9.78 -6.62
C SER A 429 26.02 8.70 -5.85
N GLN A 430 25.29 9.04 -4.79
CA GLN A 430 24.55 8.08 -3.97
C GLN A 430 23.24 7.69 -4.64
N SER A 431 22.74 6.46 -4.49
CA SER A 431 21.37 6.11 -4.88
C SER A 431 20.33 6.86 -4.04
N ALA A 432 19.13 7.05 -4.59
CA ALA A 432 18.02 7.73 -3.92
C ALA A 432 16.70 7.06 -4.34
N TYR A 433 16.29 6.06 -3.59
CA TYR A 433 15.05 5.32 -3.79
C TYR A 433 13.88 6.08 -3.16
N TYR A 434 12.78 6.27 -3.88
CA TYR A 434 11.60 6.97 -3.34
C TYR A 434 10.68 5.92 -2.72
N VAL A 435 10.56 5.94 -1.39
CA VAL A 435 9.98 4.82 -0.61
C VAL A 435 8.63 5.13 0.01
N SER A 436 8.25 6.40 0.13
CA SER A 436 6.95 6.80 0.64
C SER A 436 6.56 8.22 0.24
N LEU A 437 5.26 8.48 0.19
CA LEU A 437 4.68 9.79 -0.11
C LEU A 437 3.57 10.12 0.90
N GLY A 438 3.68 11.28 1.55
CA GLY A 438 2.72 11.78 2.53
C GLY A 438 2.25 13.20 2.23
N THR A 439 1.24 13.65 2.97
CA THR A 439 0.66 14.99 2.88
C THR A 439 0.39 15.55 4.27
N ASN A 440 0.24 16.87 4.35
CA ASN A 440 -0.37 17.50 5.52
C ASN A 440 -1.90 17.35 5.49
N LEU A 441 -2.59 17.69 6.59
CA LEU A 441 -4.02 17.39 6.79
C LEU A 441 -4.94 17.97 5.70
N ASP A 442 -4.61 19.16 5.18
CA ASP A 442 -5.37 19.82 4.10
C ASP A 442 -4.82 19.53 2.70
N GLN A 443 -3.81 18.65 2.61
CA GLN A 443 -3.17 18.20 1.36
C GLN A 443 -2.54 19.34 0.54
N THR A 444 -2.14 20.42 1.20
CA THR A 444 -1.47 21.56 0.57
C THR A 444 0.04 21.44 0.50
N ARG A 445 0.63 20.47 1.23
CA ARG A 445 2.06 20.16 1.27
C ARG A 445 2.26 18.66 1.03
N LEU A 446 3.36 18.33 0.34
CA LEU A 446 3.76 16.95 0.06
C LEU A 446 5.09 16.65 0.75
N TYR A 447 5.21 15.44 1.28
CA TYR A 447 6.42 14.93 1.91
C TYR A 447 6.89 13.66 1.22
N LEU A 448 8.17 13.61 0.87
CA LEU A 448 8.79 12.50 0.18
C LEU A 448 9.78 11.78 1.11
N GLY A 449 9.59 10.48 1.30
CA GLY A 449 10.56 9.61 1.95
C GLY A 449 11.54 9.07 0.91
N VAL A 450 12.84 9.27 1.15
CA VAL A 450 13.91 8.78 0.29
C VAL A 450 14.85 7.88 1.09
N TYR A 451 15.30 6.78 0.49
CA TYR A 451 16.27 5.86 1.08
C TYR A 451 17.49 5.69 0.19
N GLY A 452 18.68 5.60 0.79
CA GLY A 452 19.95 5.47 0.06
C GLY A 452 20.31 4.06 -0.40
N SER A 453 19.50 3.05 -0.06
CA SER A 453 19.75 1.64 -0.38
C SER A 453 18.48 0.91 -0.79
N ALA A 454 18.63 -0.21 -1.51
CA ALA A 454 17.54 -1.17 -1.71
C ALA A 454 17.41 -2.17 -0.55
N ASN A 455 18.41 -2.24 0.34
CA ASN A 455 18.43 -3.15 1.47
C ASN A 455 17.90 -2.47 2.74
N VAL A 456 16.93 -3.11 3.39
CA VAL A 456 16.33 -2.64 4.64
C VAL A 456 17.29 -2.74 5.82
N THR A 457 18.34 -3.57 5.71
CA THR A 457 19.39 -3.75 6.72
C THR A 457 20.47 -2.67 6.68
N ASP A 458 20.49 -1.83 5.65
CA ASP A 458 21.41 -0.69 5.59
C ASP A 458 20.82 0.46 6.40
N TYR A 459 21.07 0.46 7.70
CA TYR A 459 20.45 1.41 8.63
C TYR A 459 20.83 2.87 8.37
N ASN A 460 19.93 3.78 8.78
CA ASN A 460 20.14 5.22 8.80
C ASN A 460 20.44 5.85 7.42
N LYS A 461 19.92 5.26 6.33
CA LYS A 461 20.06 5.79 4.96
C LYS A 461 18.87 6.65 4.50
N GLY A 462 17.95 6.97 5.40
CA GLY A 462 16.72 7.67 5.11
C GLY A 462 16.83 9.18 5.27
N THR A 463 16.15 9.89 4.37
CA THR A 463 15.90 11.33 4.44
C THR A 463 14.45 11.60 4.08
N VAL A 464 13.79 12.47 4.83
CA VAL A 464 12.45 12.98 4.50
C VAL A 464 12.59 14.40 3.97
N PHE A 465 11.94 14.65 2.83
CA PHE A 465 11.93 15.95 2.16
C PHE A 465 10.53 16.54 2.17
N GLU A 466 10.43 17.86 2.20
CA GLU A 466 9.27 18.58 1.68
C GLU A 466 9.44 18.82 0.19
N ILE A 467 8.37 18.62 -0.58
CA ILE A 467 8.33 19.01 -1.99
C ILE A 467 7.86 20.46 -2.06
N ILE A 468 8.72 21.34 -2.59
CA ILE A 468 8.52 22.79 -2.65
C ILE A 468 8.47 23.28 -4.11
N PRO A 469 7.94 24.49 -4.39
CA PRO A 469 7.82 25.04 -5.75
C PRO A 469 9.15 25.26 -6.48
#